data_AF-A0A1V3KRW2-F1
#
_entry.id   AF-A0A1V3KRW2-F1
#
_cell.length_a   1.000
_cell.length_b   1.000
_cell.length_c   1.000
_cell.angle_alpha   90.00
_cell.angle_beta   90.00
_cell.angle_gamma   90.00
#
_symmetry.space_group_name_H-M   'P 1'
#
loop_
_entity.id
_entity.type
_entity.pdbx_description
1 polymer ?
#
loop_
_entity_poly.entity_id
_entity_poly.type
_entity_poly.pdbx_seq_one_letter_code
_entity_poly.pdbx_strand_id
1 'polypeptide(L)'
;MDKKVTTGQSKRKELRSFSVHIEDDFALTIGFEVEGFEQYFKSLNTLWGSTVNAHYVLDNPGHTFIYLSKNNKVTHFFSLGPETTNNGNEGSNLERMYGKGTPDYWIPGETRIFRFYLNESEYEILANKIDERRKLIENGDEYYRVIDNHTCASAAHDIIKTVWKDIPAGKSRIIYGDKIGLEFSPPLDVVNPYAFYHDLVEAGFKFRVLGANKDLWYPVMDTDDPKIDPYWSNK
;
A
#
# COMPACT_ATOMS: atom_id res chain seq x y z
N MET A 1 21.48 3.68 -12.28
CA MET A 1 22.45 4.47 -11.50
C MET A 1 23.48 3.51 -10.96
N ASP A 2 24.76 3.74 -11.28
CA ASP A 2 25.85 2.84 -10.91
C ASP A 2 26.16 2.91 -9.41
N LYS A 3 26.35 1.75 -8.79
CA LYS A 3 26.69 1.62 -7.36
C LYS A 3 27.99 2.37 -7.07
N LYS A 4 27.95 3.25 -6.05
CA LYS A 4 29.14 4.00 -5.61
C LYS A 4 29.94 3.11 -4.66
N VAL A 5 31.03 2.53 -5.17
CA VAL A 5 31.96 1.72 -4.37
C VAL A 5 33.05 2.63 -3.80
N THR A 6 33.22 2.63 -2.49
CA THR A 6 34.30 3.37 -1.82
C THR A 6 35.29 2.39 -1.19
N THR A 7 36.56 2.44 -1.61
CA THR A 7 37.63 1.58 -1.09
C THR A 7 38.58 2.38 -0.20
N GLY A 8 38.89 1.87 1.00
CA GLY A 8 39.95 2.40 1.87
C GLY A 8 41.18 1.48 1.89
N GLN A 9 42.39 2.05 1.89
CA GLN A 9 43.65 1.28 2.04
C GLN A 9 44.12 1.31 3.50
N SER A 10 44.35 0.13 4.10
CA SER A 10 44.99 0.00 5.42
C SER A 10 46.49 -0.32 5.29
N LYS A 11 47.31 0.16 6.24
CA LYS A 11 48.77 -0.01 6.21
C LYS A 11 49.21 -1.40 6.69
N ARG A 12 49.71 -2.19 5.74
CA ARG A 12 50.92 -3.05 5.83
C ARG A 12 50.98 -4.12 6.93
N LYS A 13 49.95 -4.99 7.04
CA LYS A 13 50.11 -6.43 7.40
C LYS A 13 48.91 -7.33 7.05
N GLU A 14 47.81 -6.78 6.53
CA GLU A 14 46.58 -7.51 6.16
C GLU A 14 46.33 -7.55 4.64
N LEU A 15 47.29 -8.03 3.84
CA LEU A 15 47.24 -7.97 2.36
C LEU A 15 46.21 -8.89 1.68
N ARG A 16 45.17 -9.36 2.39
CA ARG A 16 44.04 -10.12 1.82
C ARG A 16 42.67 -9.82 2.44
N SER A 17 42.54 -8.83 3.33
CA SER A 17 41.23 -8.34 3.76
C SER A 17 40.93 -7.05 2.99
N PHE A 18 39.94 -7.10 2.10
CA PHE A 18 39.25 -5.90 1.67
C PHE A 18 37.90 -5.89 2.37
N SER A 19 37.60 -4.83 3.11
CA SER A 19 36.25 -4.58 3.61
C SER A 19 35.49 -3.84 2.50
N VAL A 20 34.55 -4.53 1.87
CA VAL A 20 33.54 -3.86 1.04
C VAL A 20 32.47 -3.36 2.00
N HIS A 21 32.39 -2.05 2.18
CA HIS A 21 31.18 -1.47 2.75
C HIS A 21 30.12 -1.46 1.64
N ILE A 22 29.13 -2.33 1.76
CA ILE A 22 27.94 -2.30 0.92
C ILE A 22 26.94 -1.47 1.71
N GLU A 23 26.62 -0.26 1.23
CA GLU A 23 25.55 0.53 1.81
C GLU A 23 24.24 -0.27 1.71
N ASP A 24 23.47 -0.26 2.80
CA ASP A 24 22.17 -0.91 2.86
C ASP A 24 21.21 -0.26 1.85
N ASP A 25 20.44 -1.07 1.12
CA ASP A 25 19.38 -0.60 0.22
C ASP A 25 18.04 -0.60 0.96
N PHE A 26 17.38 0.55 1.01
CA PHE A 26 16.08 0.74 1.66
C PHE A 26 15.02 1.13 0.63
N ALA A 27 13.84 0.53 0.74
CA ALA A 27 12.73 0.90 -0.13
C ALA A 27 11.38 0.75 0.54
N LEU A 28 10.45 1.60 0.13
CA LEU A 28 9.02 1.47 0.32
C LEU A 28 8.42 0.88 -0.95
N THR A 29 7.54 -0.10 -0.79
CA THR A 29 6.65 -0.55 -1.86
C THR A 29 5.21 -0.28 -1.47
N ILE A 30 4.44 0.27 -2.41
CA ILE A 30 2.99 0.48 -2.28
C ILE A 30 2.30 -0.47 -3.26
N GLY A 31 1.41 -1.32 -2.76
CA GLY A 31 0.68 -2.30 -3.55
C GLY A 31 -0.82 -2.03 -3.60
N PHE A 32 -1.44 -2.37 -4.73
CA PHE A 32 -2.86 -2.15 -5.00
C PHE A 32 -3.53 -3.36 -5.64
N GLU A 33 -4.68 -3.78 -5.08
CA GLU A 33 -5.65 -4.68 -5.74
C GLU A 33 -6.81 -3.83 -6.26
N VAL A 34 -6.75 -3.48 -7.55
CA VAL A 34 -7.70 -2.58 -8.24
C VAL A 34 -8.20 -3.22 -9.53
N GLU A 35 -8.64 -4.48 -9.43
CA GLU A 35 -9.18 -5.25 -10.53
C GLU A 35 -10.46 -4.62 -11.09
N GLY A 36 -10.59 -4.59 -12.42
CA GLY A 36 -11.75 -3.95 -13.06
C GLY A 36 -11.75 -2.42 -12.93
N PHE A 37 -10.58 -1.78 -12.86
CA PHE A 37 -10.40 -0.31 -12.74
C PHE A 37 -11.45 0.53 -13.46
N GLU A 38 -11.57 0.39 -14.78
CA GLU A 38 -12.51 1.16 -15.62
C GLU A 38 -13.99 0.93 -15.26
N GLN A 39 -14.33 -0.19 -14.63
CA GLN A 39 -15.69 -0.51 -14.23
C GLN A 39 -16.09 0.14 -12.90
N TYR A 40 -15.12 0.38 -12.03
CA TYR A 40 -15.35 0.83 -10.65
C TYR A 40 -14.85 2.25 -10.39
N PHE A 41 -13.96 2.77 -11.22
CA PHE A 41 -13.42 4.12 -11.12
C PHE A 41 -13.65 4.88 -12.42
N LYS A 42 -14.40 5.99 -12.35
CA LYS A 42 -14.79 6.77 -13.54
C LYS A 42 -14.75 8.27 -13.25
N SER A 43 -14.52 9.06 -14.30
CA SER A 43 -14.70 10.50 -14.24
C SER A 43 -16.16 10.86 -14.48
N LEU A 44 -16.73 11.68 -13.59
CA LEU A 44 -18.09 12.18 -13.64
C LEU A 44 -18.09 13.69 -13.90
N ASN A 45 -18.98 14.15 -14.77
CA ASN A 45 -19.26 15.57 -14.92
C ASN A 45 -20.25 16.00 -13.84
N THR A 46 -19.86 16.98 -13.03
CA THR A 46 -20.75 17.59 -12.04
C THR A 46 -21.73 18.54 -12.72
N LEU A 47 -22.82 18.86 -12.03
CA LEU A 47 -23.81 19.87 -12.44
C LEU A 47 -23.20 21.24 -12.76
N TRP A 48 -22.00 21.53 -12.24
CA TRP A 48 -21.29 22.81 -12.41
C TRP A 48 -20.22 22.76 -13.52
N GLY A 49 -20.19 21.70 -14.33
CA GLY A 49 -19.28 21.56 -15.47
C GLY A 49 -17.84 21.16 -15.11
N SER A 50 -17.55 20.90 -13.83
CA SER A 50 -16.27 20.30 -13.43
C SER A 50 -16.32 18.79 -13.55
N THR A 51 -15.18 18.18 -13.89
CA THR A 51 -15.03 16.72 -13.88
C THR A 51 -14.42 16.29 -12.55
N VAL A 52 -15.01 15.27 -11.92
CA VAL A 52 -14.52 14.67 -10.67
C VAL A 52 -14.35 13.17 -10.86
N ASN A 53 -13.28 12.60 -10.32
CA ASN A 53 -13.13 11.16 -10.28
C ASN A 53 -14.02 10.56 -9.19
N ALA A 54 -14.61 9.41 -9.46
CA ALA A 54 -15.58 8.75 -8.60
C ALA A 54 -15.39 7.23 -8.58
N HIS A 55 -15.61 6.63 -7.40
CA HIS A 55 -15.39 5.21 -7.12
C HIS A 55 -16.64 4.53 -6.57
N TYR A 56 -17.02 3.39 -7.16
CA TYR A 56 -18.06 2.49 -6.65
C TYR A 56 -17.51 1.61 -5.52
N VAL A 57 -17.21 2.22 -4.37
CA VAL A 57 -16.56 1.56 -3.23
C VAL A 57 -17.35 0.38 -2.68
N LEU A 58 -18.68 0.38 -2.83
CA LEU A 58 -19.57 -0.68 -2.33
C LEU A 58 -19.50 -1.95 -3.19
N ASP A 59 -19.30 -1.78 -4.50
CA ASP A 59 -19.26 -2.91 -5.43
C ASP A 59 -17.88 -3.57 -5.42
N ASN A 60 -16.83 -2.74 -5.37
CA ASN A 60 -15.46 -3.19 -5.27
C ASN A 60 -14.61 -2.14 -4.54
N PRO A 61 -14.36 -2.30 -3.24
CA PRO A 61 -13.58 -1.32 -2.47
C PRO A 61 -12.10 -1.27 -2.88
N GLY A 62 -11.62 -2.30 -3.58
CA GLY A 62 -10.19 -2.52 -3.83
C GLY A 62 -9.42 -2.73 -2.54
N HIS A 63 -8.09 -2.80 -2.66
CA HIS A 63 -7.21 -2.89 -1.50
C HIS A 63 -5.87 -2.18 -1.72
N THR A 64 -5.28 -1.69 -0.63
CA THR A 64 -3.96 -1.05 -0.61
C THR A 64 -3.14 -1.60 0.54
N PHE A 65 -1.86 -1.88 0.29
CA PHE A 65 -0.92 -2.28 1.32
C PHE A 65 0.43 -1.61 1.08
N ILE A 66 1.26 -1.57 2.11
CA ILE A 66 2.64 -1.10 2.01
C ILE A 66 3.58 -2.09 2.69
N TYR A 67 4.81 -2.13 2.22
CA TYR A 67 5.88 -2.81 2.92
C TYR A 67 7.21 -2.11 2.75
N LEU A 68 8.07 -2.28 3.75
CA LEU A 68 9.45 -1.82 3.72
C LEU A 68 10.37 -2.99 3.44
N SER A 69 11.39 -2.74 2.63
CA SER A 69 12.45 -3.70 2.38
C SER A 69 13.82 -3.12 2.73
N LYS A 70 14.66 -3.94 3.35
CA LYS A 70 16.08 -3.68 3.56
C LYS A 70 16.88 -4.78 2.88
N ASN A 71 17.79 -4.43 1.97
CA ASN A 71 18.63 -5.38 1.23
C ASN A 71 17.83 -6.50 0.55
N ASN A 72 16.74 -6.13 -0.14
CA ASN A 72 15.81 -7.05 -0.82
C ASN A 72 15.11 -8.06 0.09
N LYS A 73 15.02 -7.78 1.40
CA LYS A 73 14.18 -8.53 2.32
C LYS A 73 13.10 -7.62 2.87
N VAL A 74 11.87 -8.10 2.91
CA VAL A 74 10.77 -7.40 3.58
C VAL A 74 11.00 -7.47 5.09
N THR A 75 10.94 -6.32 5.74
CA THR A 75 11.19 -6.16 7.18
C THR A 75 9.97 -5.67 7.93
N HIS A 76 9.11 -4.89 7.26
CA HIS A 76 7.86 -4.38 7.82
C HIS A 76 6.77 -4.49 6.78
N PHE A 77 5.57 -4.86 7.20
CA PHE A 77 4.41 -5.03 6.35
C PHE A 77 3.19 -4.38 7.00
N PHE A 78 2.34 -3.74 6.20
CA PHE A 78 1.11 -3.14 6.66
C PHE A 78 0.01 -3.24 5.60
N SER A 79 -1.09 -3.87 5.97
CA SER A 79 -2.25 -4.13 5.14
C SER A 79 -3.51 -4.06 6.01
N LEU A 80 -4.11 -2.88 6.10
CA LEU A 80 -5.26 -2.67 6.98
C LEU A 80 -6.55 -3.16 6.33
N GLY A 81 -7.33 -3.97 7.04
CA GLY A 81 -8.66 -4.37 6.60
C GLY A 81 -9.52 -4.95 7.72
N PRO A 82 -10.78 -5.32 7.46
CA PRO A 82 -11.63 -5.96 8.47
C PRO A 82 -11.15 -7.38 8.80
N GLU A 83 -11.20 -7.77 10.08
CA GLU A 83 -10.76 -9.10 10.56
C GLU A 83 -11.65 -10.25 10.05
N THR A 84 -12.92 -9.97 9.76
CA THR A 84 -13.91 -10.94 9.27
C THR A 84 -13.53 -11.60 7.95
N THR A 85 -12.56 -11.04 7.23
CA THR A 85 -12.08 -11.55 5.94
C THR A 85 -10.73 -12.26 6.02
N ASN A 86 -10.07 -12.28 7.18
CA ASN A 86 -8.70 -12.81 7.33
C ASN A 86 -8.55 -14.32 7.10
N ASN A 87 -9.66 -15.06 7.04
CA ASN A 87 -9.66 -16.50 6.79
C ASN A 87 -9.89 -16.88 5.31
N GLY A 88 -9.66 -15.95 4.39
CA GLY A 88 -9.80 -16.20 2.96
C GLY A 88 -11.24 -16.18 2.42
N ASN A 89 -12.20 -15.75 3.25
CA ASN A 89 -13.57 -15.52 2.87
C ASN A 89 -13.79 -14.00 2.79
N GLU A 90 -14.14 -13.48 1.62
CA GLU A 90 -14.70 -12.13 1.53
C GLU A 90 -16.04 -12.17 2.27
N GLY A 91 -16.07 -11.62 3.49
CA GLY A 91 -17.31 -11.39 4.24
C GLY A 91 -18.33 -10.61 3.40
N SER A 92 -19.55 -10.47 3.92
CA SER A 92 -20.60 -9.70 3.25
C SER A 92 -20.15 -8.27 2.94
N ASN A 93 -20.76 -7.61 1.95
CA ASN A 93 -20.44 -6.23 1.57
C ASN A 93 -20.44 -5.26 2.78
N LEU A 94 -21.30 -5.50 3.78
CA LEU A 94 -21.33 -4.74 5.03
C LEU A 94 -20.12 -4.99 5.94
N GLU A 95 -19.71 -6.25 6.08
CA GLU A 95 -18.52 -6.63 6.86
C GLU A 95 -17.22 -6.12 6.22
N ARG A 96 -17.23 -5.93 4.89
CA ARG A 96 -16.14 -5.28 4.15
C ARG A 96 -16.05 -3.77 4.39
N MET A 97 -17.14 -3.13 4.83
CA MET A 97 -17.20 -1.67 5.02
C MET A 97 -16.84 -1.22 6.43
N TYR A 98 -17.11 -2.09 7.42
CA TYR A 98 -16.91 -1.77 8.82
C TYR A 98 -16.65 -3.02 9.65
N GLY A 99 -15.63 -2.96 10.51
CA GLY A 99 -15.33 -4.05 11.43
C GLY A 99 -14.10 -3.78 12.28
N LYS A 100 -13.83 -4.70 13.21
CA LYS A 100 -12.54 -4.75 13.91
C LYS A 100 -11.44 -4.87 12.85
N GLY A 101 -10.41 -4.03 12.95
CA GLY A 101 -9.33 -3.99 12.00
C GLY A 101 -8.32 -5.12 12.23
N THR A 102 -7.54 -5.41 11.20
CA THR A 102 -6.31 -6.20 11.25
C THR A 102 -5.23 -5.47 10.44
N PRO A 103 -3.96 -5.48 10.86
CA PRO A 103 -2.87 -4.92 10.07
C PRO A 103 -2.33 -5.89 9.00
N ASP A 104 -2.83 -7.13 8.95
CA ASP A 104 -2.36 -8.21 8.09
C ASP A 104 -3.48 -8.74 7.19
N TYR A 105 -4.29 -7.82 6.65
CA TYR A 105 -5.35 -8.16 5.72
C TYR A 105 -4.78 -8.87 4.49
N TRP A 106 -5.33 -10.05 4.21
CA TRP A 106 -4.92 -10.92 3.12
C TRP A 106 -5.00 -10.26 1.73
N ILE A 107 -4.12 -10.68 0.82
CA ILE A 107 -3.99 -10.10 -0.54
C ILE A 107 -4.14 -11.25 -1.56
N PRO A 108 -5.37 -11.56 -2.00
CA PRO A 108 -5.63 -12.74 -2.83
C PRO A 108 -5.45 -12.56 -4.34
N GLY A 109 -5.55 -11.34 -4.83
CA GLY A 109 -5.72 -10.99 -6.24
C GLY A 109 -4.45 -10.48 -6.93
N GLU A 110 -4.63 -10.02 -8.17
CA GLU A 110 -3.56 -9.38 -8.93
C GLU A 110 -3.17 -8.06 -8.28
N THR A 111 -1.87 -7.87 -8.08
CA THR A 111 -1.35 -6.67 -7.42
C THR A 111 -0.54 -5.80 -8.37
N ARG A 112 -0.76 -4.49 -8.27
CA ARG A 112 0.04 -3.45 -8.92
C ARG A 112 0.92 -2.81 -7.87
N ILE A 113 2.24 -2.92 -8.00
CA ILE A 113 3.20 -2.47 -6.99
C ILE A 113 4.11 -1.37 -7.53
N PHE A 114 4.20 -0.26 -6.78
CA PHE A 114 5.13 0.84 -7.02
C PHE A 114 6.26 0.78 -6.00
N ARG A 115 7.50 0.95 -6.44
CA ARG A 115 8.68 0.94 -5.57
C ARG A 115 9.35 2.30 -5.54
N PHE A 116 9.72 2.71 -4.35
CA PHE A 116 10.38 3.98 -4.07
C PHE A 116 11.60 3.74 -3.18
N TYR A 117 12.76 4.25 -3.59
CA TYR A 117 13.97 4.16 -2.79
C TYR A 117 13.93 5.17 -1.66
N LEU A 118 14.38 4.74 -0.48
CA LEU A 118 14.43 5.53 0.75
C LEU A 118 15.88 5.76 1.14
N ASN A 119 16.13 6.85 1.85
CA ASN A 119 17.28 6.89 2.74
C ASN A 119 16.97 6.21 4.08
N GLU A 120 18.00 5.92 4.86
CA GLU A 120 17.86 5.24 6.16
C GLU A 120 16.92 6.00 7.12
N SER A 121 16.99 7.34 7.18
CA SER A 121 16.13 8.12 8.06
C SER A 121 14.66 8.03 7.67
N GLU A 122 14.33 8.04 6.37
CA GLU A 122 12.95 7.86 5.90
C GLU A 122 12.44 6.46 6.22
N TYR A 123 13.28 5.45 6.01
CA TYR A 123 12.96 4.06 6.35
C TYR A 123 12.65 3.89 7.83
N GLU A 124 13.49 4.42 8.73
CA GLU A 124 13.28 4.31 10.18
C GLU A 124 12.00 5.04 10.64
N ILE A 125 11.69 6.22 10.06
CA ILE A 125 10.44 6.93 10.37
C ILE A 125 9.22 6.10 9.96
N LEU A 126 9.24 5.55 8.74
CA LEU A 126 8.16 4.71 8.23
C LEU A 126 8.00 3.42 9.03
N ALA A 127 9.10 2.75 9.38
CA ALA A 127 9.11 1.52 10.18
C ALA A 127 8.44 1.75 11.54
N ASN A 128 8.88 2.78 12.27
CA ASN A 128 8.29 3.14 13.56
C ASN A 128 6.80 3.47 13.43
N LYS A 129 6.39 4.15 12.34
CA LYS A 129 4.97 4.50 12.14
C LYS A 129 4.11 3.30 11.79
N ILE A 130 4.63 2.35 11.02
CA ILE A 130 3.98 1.05 10.78
C ILE A 130 3.77 0.34 12.12
N ASP A 131 4.81 0.17 12.93
CA ASP A 131 4.72 -0.54 14.22
C ASP A 131 3.75 0.12 15.20
N GLU A 132 3.76 1.45 15.28
CA GLU A 132 2.80 2.21 16.09
C GLU A 132 1.36 1.91 15.65
N ARG A 133 1.10 1.98 14.34
CA ARG A 133 -0.25 1.77 13.78
C ARG A 133 -0.72 0.32 13.96
N ARG A 134 0.18 -0.66 13.76
CA ARG A 134 -0.10 -2.09 14.00
C ARG A 134 -0.58 -2.31 15.44
N LYS A 135 0.16 -1.77 16.43
CA LYS A 135 -0.20 -1.88 17.85
C LYS A 135 -1.57 -1.28 18.17
N LEU A 136 -1.90 -0.12 17.60
CA LEU A 136 -3.22 0.51 17.79
C LEU A 136 -4.36 -0.37 17.26
N ILE A 137 -4.17 -1.00 16.10
CA ILE A 137 -5.16 -1.92 15.52
C ILE A 137 -5.28 -3.21 16.36
N GLU A 138 -4.15 -3.79 16.76
CA GLU A 138 -4.11 -5.02 17.57
C GLU A 138 -4.75 -4.84 18.95
N ASN A 139 -4.61 -3.65 19.55
CA ASN A 139 -5.27 -3.28 20.80
C ASN A 139 -6.77 -2.99 20.64
N GLY A 140 -7.26 -2.88 19.40
CA GLY A 140 -8.65 -2.52 19.09
C GLY A 140 -8.96 -1.02 19.24
N ASP A 141 -7.93 -0.17 19.28
CA ASP A 141 -8.08 1.29 19.33
C ASP A 141 -8.43 1.87 17.94
N GLU A 142 -8.15 1.13 16.87
CA GLU A 142 -8.48 1.51 15.50
C GLU A 142 -9.32 0.46 14.76
N TYR A 143 -10.41 0.93 14.16
CA TYR A 143 -11.35 0.11 13.38
C TYR A 143 -11.22 0.41 11.89
N TYR A 144 -11.50 -0.60 11.06
CA TYR A 144 -11.70 -0.39 9.64
C TYR A 144 -13.07 0.23 9.42
N ARG A 145 -13.14 1.39 8.74
CA ARG A 145 -14.40 2.06 8.43
C ARG A 145 -14.28 2.94 7.18
N VAL A 146 -14.97 2.53 6.12
CA VAL A 146 -14.97 3.25 4.82
C VAL A 146 -15.62 4.64 4.93
N ILE A 147 -16.73 4.74 5.66
CA ILE A 147 -17.53 5.98 5.75
C ILE A 147 -16.75 7.13 6.42
N ASP A 148 -15.88 6.80 7.38
CA ASP A 148 -15.06 7.78 8.11
C ASP A 148 -13.65 7.91 7.51
N ASN A 149 -13.41 7.37 6.31
CA ASN A 149 -12.12 7.37 5.64
C ASN A 149 -10.99 6.70 6.47
N HIS A 150 -11.34 5.70 7.30
CA HIS A 150 -10.39 4.85 8.02
C HIS A 150 -10.24 3.53 7.24
N THR A 151 -9.55 3.60 6.10
CA THR A 151 -9.39 2.50 5.14
C THR A 151 -7.93 2.10 4.98
N CYS A 152 -7.70 1.00 4.25
CA CYS A 152 -6.37 0.55 3.81
C CYS A 152 -5.58 1.69 3.15
N ALA A 153 -6.17 2.34 2.15
CA ALA A 153 -5.52 3.41 1.39
C ALA A 153 -5.25 4.65 2.25
N SER A 154 -6.21 5.05 3.09
CA SER A 154 -6.07 6.21 3.99
C SER A 154 -4.94 6.00 5.01
N ALA A 155 -4.92 4.83 5.67
CA ALA A 155 -3.89 4.51 6.65
C ALA A 155 -2.50 4.39 6.02
N ALA A 156 -2.39 3.73 4.87
CA ALA A 156 -1.13 3.66 4.12
C ALA A 156 -0.64 5.06 3.70
N HIS A 157 -1.53 5.89 3.17
CA HIS A 157 -1.23 7.26 2.77
C HIS A 157 -0.77 8.11 3.97
N ASP A 158 -1.43 8.02 5.12
CA ASP A 158 -1.05 8.75 6.34
C ASP A 158 0.32 8.35 6.86
N ILE A 159 0.66 7.05 6.80
CA ILE A 159 2.00 6.56 7.13
C ILE A 159 3.04 7.18 6.18
N ILE A 160 2.81 7.12 4.86
CA ILE A 160 3.74 7.65 3.86
C ILE A 160 3.94 9.15 3.98
N LYS A 161 2.87 9.89 4.28
CA LYS A 161 2.89 11.35 4.38
C LYS A 161 3.77 11.87 5.52
N THR A 162 4.15 11.01 6.47
CA THR A 162 5.13 11.36 7.52
C THR A 162 6.50 11.72 6.97
N VAL A 163 6.90 11.12 5.84
CA VAL A 163 8.17 11.41 5.16
C VAL A 163 7.97 12.20 3.86
N TRP A 164 6.88 11.96 3.13
CA TRP A 164 6.61 12.61 1.85
C TRP A 164 5.31 13.39 1.87
N LYS A 165 5.42 14.69 2.16
CA LYS A 165 4.26 15.59 2.29
C LYS A 165 3.48 15.79 0.99
N ASP A 166 4.16 15.64 -0.15
CA ASP A 166 3.65 15.87 -1.50
C ASP A 166 3.27 14.57 -2.23
N ILE A 167 3.17 13.44 -1.50
CA ILE A 167 2.61 12.20 -2.06
C ILE A 167 1.20 12.48 -2.62
N PRO A 168 0.83 11.94 -3.81
CA PRO A 168 -0.49 12.23 -4.37
C PRO A 168 -1.63 11.83 -3.42
N ALA A 169 -2.68 12.65 -3.40
CA ALA A 169 -3.69 12.62 -2.36
C ALA A 169 -4.52 11.33 -2.33
N GLY A 170 -4.67 10.68 -3.48
CA GLY A 170 -5.42 9.43 -3.63
C GLY A 170 -6.89 9.56 -3.30
N LYS A 171 -7.48 10.73 -3.58
CA LYS A 171 -8.86 11.05 -3.20
C LYS A 171 -9.80 11.00 -4.39
N SER A 172 -10.97 10.39 -4.19
CA SER A 172 -12.07 10.52 -5.13
C SER A 172 -13.40 10.54 -4.43
N ARG A 173 -14.43 10.90 -5.20
CA ARG A 173 -15.82 10.86 -4.79
C ARG A 173 -16.29 9.43 -4.58
N ILE A 174 -17.14 9.17 -3.59
CA ILE A 174 -17.82 7.87 -3.44
C ILE A 174 -19.16 7.88 -4.17
N ILE A 175 -19.50 6.79 -4.85
CA ILE A 175 -20.83 6.51 -5.39
C ILE A 175 -21.52 5.45 -4.52
N TYR A 176 -22.73 5.77 -4.07
CA TYR A 176 -23.68 4.86 -3.42
C TYR A 176 -24.79 4.51 -4.43
N GLY A 177 -25.13 3.23 -4.54
CA GLY A 177 -26.17 2.73 -5.44
C GLY A 177 -25.64 1.66 -6.40
N ASP A 178 -26.55 0.88 -6.97
CA ASP A 178 -26.24 -0.10 -8.00
C ASP A 178 -26.10 0.58 -9.36
N LYS A 179 -25.24 0.05 -10.24
CA LYS A 179 -24.96 0.58 -11.60
C LYS A 179 -26.19 0.64 -12.54
N ILE A 180 -27.38 0.31 -12.03
CA ILE A 180 -28.65 0.13 -12.74
C ILE A 180 -29.76 1.06 -12.14
N GLY A 181 -29.47 1.79 -11.05
CA GLY A 181 -30.44 2.59 -10.30
C GLY A 181 -30.05 4.06 -10.07
N LEU A 182 -30.62 4.65 -9.01
CA LEU A 182 -30.41 6.06 -8.62
C LEU A 182 -29.04 6.20 -7.93
N GLU A 183 -28.00 6.54 -8.69
CA GLU A 183 -26.66 6.82 -8.14
C GLU A 183 -26.71 8.08 -7.25
N PHE A 184 -26.37 7.92 -5.97
CA PHE A 184 -26.18 9.03 -5.04
C PHE A 184 -24.69 9.17 -4.73
N SER A 185 -24.20 10.39 -4.84
CA SER A 185 -22.82 10.70 -4.52
C SER A 185 -22.78 11.89 -3.55
N PRO A 186 -22.57 11.64 -2.24
CA PRO A 186 -22.45 12.73 -1.29
C PRO A 186 -21.21 13.55 -1.63
N PRO A 187 -21.14 14.86 -1.30
CA PRO A 187 -19.99 15.70 -1.61
C PRO A 187 -18.79 15.44 -0.68
N LEU A 188 -18.43 14.17 -0.48
CA LEU A 188 -17.33 13.71 0.35
C LEU A 188 -16.31 12.99 -0.54
N ASP A 189 -15.06 13.45 -0.47
CA ASP A 189 -13.93 12.81 -1.13
C ASP A 189 -13.13 12.02 -0.10
N VAL A 190 -12.86 10.76 -0.40
CA VAL A 190 -12.15 9.83 0.50
C VAL A 190 -10.90 9.28 -0.17
N VAL A 191 -9.92 8.92 0.66
CA VAL A 191 -8.72 8.23 0.20
C VAL A 191 -9.06 6.76 -0.04
N ASN A 192 -8.89 6.30 -1.28
CA ASN A 192 -9.24 4.94 -1.67
C ASN A 192 -8.21 4.33 -2.64
N PRO A 193 -8.16 2.98 -2.74
CA PRO A 193 -7.15 2.30 -3.55
C PRO A 193 -7.13 2.70 -5.02
N TYR A 194 -8.30 2.88 -5.65
CA TYR A 194 -8.41 3.21 -7.07
C TYR A 194 -7.89 4.62 -7.35
N ALA A 195 -8.32 5.61 -6.57
CA ALA A 195 -7.85 6.98 -6.68
C ALA A 195 -6.35 7.09 -6.40
N PHE A 196 -5.86 6.42 -5.37
CA PHE A 196 -4.43 6.49 -5.03
C PHE A 196 -3.55 5.82 -6.09
N TYR A 197 -3.97 4.67 -6.61
CA TYR A 197 -3.33 4.05 -7.78
C TYR A 197 -3.34 5.00 -8.99
N HIS A 198 -4.49 5.58 -9.30
CA HIS A 198 -4.67 6.49 -10.44
C HIS A 198 -3.75 7.70 -10.34
N ASP A 199 -3.74 8.39 -9.20
CA ASP A 199 -2.93 9.58 -8.98
C ASP A 199 -1.43 9.27 -9.11
N LEU A 200 -0.97 8.10 -8.66
CA LEU A 200 0.42 7.67 -8.85
C LEU A 200 0.75 7.43 -10.32
N VAL A 201 -0.18 6.84 -11.09
CA VAL A 201 -0.01 6.65 -12.54
C VAL A 201 0.03 8.00 -13.27
N GLU A 202 -0.88 8.93 -12.94
CA GLU A 202 -0.91 10.27 -13.54
C GLU A 202 0.33 11.10 -13.20
N ALA A 203 0.87 10.94 -11.99
CA ALA A 203 2.15 11.52 -11.59
C ALA A 203 3.36 10.89 -12.32
N GLY A 204 3.15 9.86 -13.14
CA GLY A 204 4.16 9.25 -14.00
C GLY A 204 4.96 8.11 -13.34
N PHE A 205 4.58 7.69 -12.13
CA PHE A 205 5.27 6.58 -11.47
C PHE A 205 5.05 5.26 -12.22
N LYS A 206 6.08 4.40 -12.19
CA LYS A 206 6.03 3.08 -12.83
C LYS A 206 5.69 2.02 -11.78
N PHE A 207 4.86 1.07 -12.18
CA PHE A 207 4.51 -0.07 -11.37
C PHE A 207 4.85 -1.39 -12.07
N ARG A 208 4.99 -2.44 -11.27
CA ARG A 208 4.98 -3.83 -11.73
C ARG A 208 3.64 -4.46 -11.43
N VAL A 209 3.25 -5.44 -12.24
CA VAL A 209 2.10 -6.31 -11.98
C VAL A 209 2.61 -7.65 -11.50
N LEU A 210 2.11 -8.12 -10.37
CA LEU A 210 2.27 -9.50 -9.90
C LEU A 210 0.93 -10.21 -10.02
N GLY A 211 0.91 -11.38 -10.63
CA GLY A 211 -0.30 -12.18 -10.79
C GLY A 211 -0.90 -12.60 -9.45
N ALA A 212 -2.19 -12.92 -9.45
CA ALA A 212 -2.88 -13.39 -8.26
C ALA A 212 -2.18 -14.63 -7.66
N ASN A 213 -1.70 -14.50 -6.43
CA ASN A 213 -0.99 -15.57 -5.73
C ASN A 213 -1.17 -15.42 -4.21
N LYS A 214 -2.09 -16.21 -3.65
CA LYS A 214 -2.38 -16.23 -2.21
C LYS A 214 -1.18 -16.68 -1.37
N ASP A 215 -0.33 -17.55 -1.91
CA ASP A 215 0.81 -18.12 -1.20
C ASP A 215 2.04 -17.19 -1.22
N LEU A 216 2.01 -16.13 -2.04
CA LEU A 216 3.10 -15.16 -2.13
C LEU A 216 3.12 -14.22 -0.91
N TRP A 217 1.95 -13.68 -0.55
CA TRP A 217 1.88 -12.57 0.41
C TRP A 217 1.85 -13.04 1.86
N TYR A 218 1.23 -14.18 2.14
CA TYR A 218 1.10 -14.68 3.52
C TYR A 218 2.46 -14.85 4.23
N PRO A 219 3.49 -15.46 3.61
CA PRO A 219 4.81 -15.55 4.25
C PRO A 219 5.52 -14.20 4.38
N VAL A 220 5.17 -13.20 3.58
CA VAL A 220 5.81 -11.88 3.53
C VAL A 220 5.20 -10.92 4.56
N MET A 221 3.93 -11.15 4.92
CA MET A 221 3.25 -10.48 6.03
C MET A 221 3.85 -10.87 7.39
N ASP A 222 4.40 -12.08 7.50
CA ASP A 222 5.15 -12.52 8.68
C ASP A 222 6.51 -11.82 8.73
N THR A 223 6.57 -10.74 9.52
CA THR A 223 7.78 -9.91 9.66
C THR A 223 8.81 -10.49 10.62
N ASP A 224 8.48 -11.55 11.38
CA ASP A 224 9.42 -12.20 12.30
C ASP A 224 10.50 -13.02 11.55
N ASP A 225 10.20 -13.43 10.32
CA ASP A 225 11.15 -14.09 9.41
C ASP A 225 11.26 -13.36 8.05
N PRO A 226 12.15 -12.35 7.92
CA PRO A 226 12.28 -11.52 6.73
C PRO A 226 12.45 -12.31 5.43
N LYS A 227 11.42 -12.25 4.57
CA LYS A 227 11.39 -12.93 3.27
C LYS A 227 11.96 -12.07 2.15
N ILE A 228 12.34 -12.74 1.06
CA ILE A 228 12.76 -12.07 -0.18
C ILE A 228 11.62 -11.17 -0.66
N ASP A 229 11.98 -9.95 -1.03
CA ASP A 229 11.08 -8.94 -1.55
C ASP A 229 10.35 -9.43 -2.83
N PRO A 230 9.01 -9.55 -2.81
CA PRO A 230 8.21 -9.98 -3.94
C PRO A 230 8.36 -9.09 -5.18
N TYR A 231 8.81 -7.85 -5.04
CA TYR A 231 9.11 -6.98 -6.16
C TYR A 231 10.11 -7.63 -7.13
N TRP A 232 10.97 -8.53 -6.66
CA TRP A 232 11.96 -9.24 -7.50
C TRP A 232 11.52 -10.65 -7.92
N SER A 233 10.31 -11.08 -7.57
CA SER A 233 9.78 -12.34 -8.07
C SER A 233 9.70 -12.33 -9.61
N ASN A 234 10.06 -13.46 -10.23
CA ASN A 234 9.96 -13.64 -11.68
C ASN A 234 8.50 -13.78 -12.08
N LYS A 235 8.18 -13.32 -13.31
CA LYS A 235 6.89 -13.55 -13.97
C LYS A 235 6.66 -15.03 -14.23
#